data_AF-H9FBA5-F1
#
_entry.id   AF-H9FBA5-F1
#
_cell.length_a   1.000
_cell.length_b   1.000
_cell.length_c   1.000
_cell.angle_alpha   90.00
_cell.angle_beta   90.00
_cell.angle_gamma   90.00
#
_symmetry.space_group_name_H-M   'P 1'
#
loop_
_entity.id
_entity.type
_entity.pdbx_description
1 polymer ?
#
loop_
_entity_poly.entity_id
_entity_poly.type
_entity_poly.pdbx_seq_one_letter_code
_entity_poly.pdbx_strand_id
1 'polypeptide(L)'
;PCLPKFTIQNEKREDVLKISGPCVVCSCCGDVDFEIKSLDEQCVVGKISKHWTGILREAFTDADNFGIQFPLDLDVKMKAVMIGACFLIDFMFFESTGSQEQKSGVW
;
A
#
# COMPACT_ATOMS: atom_id res chain seq x y z
N PRO A 1 7.51 13.94 -9.45
CA PRO A 1 6.45 12.97 -9.06
C PRO A 1 6.71 12.49 -7.63
N CYS A 2 5.70 12.54 -6.78
CA CYS A 2 5.82 12.43 -5.33
C CYS A 2 5.77 10.97 -4.86
N LEU A 3 6.71 10.59 -3.98
CA LEU A 3 6.64 9.34 -3.21
C LEU A 3 5.43 9.43 -2.26
N PRO A 4 4.48 8.48 -2.28
CA PRO A 4 3.40 8.46 -1.32
C PRO A 4 3.99 8.26 0.08
N LYS A 5 3.69 9.20 0.98
CA LYS A 5 4.16 9.20 2.37
C LYS A 5 2.99 9.35 3.31
N PHE A 6 2.90 8.45 4.29
CA PHE A 6 1.91 8.51 5.37
C PHE A 6 2.63 8.57 6.71
N THR A 7 2.08 9.33 7.63
CA THR A 7 2.51 9.34 9.03
C THR A 7 1.48 8.59 9.85
N ILE A 8 1.95 7.64 10.65
CA ILE A 8 1.12 6.83 11.53
C ILE A 8 1.10 7.50 12.89
N GLN A 9 -0.10 7.75 13.39
CA GLN A 9 -0.32 8.40 14.67
C GLN A 9 -1.03 7.49 15.66
N ASN A 10 -0.73 7.67 16.94
CA ASN A 10 -1.47 7.03 18.03
C ASN A 10 -2.75 7.78 18.40
N GLU A 11 -3.49 7.25 19.37
CA GLU A 11 -4.72 7.86 19.87
C GLU A 11 -4.52 9.28 20.43
N LYS A 12 -3.29 9.65 20.79
CA LYS A 12 -2.90 10.97 21.27
C LYS A 12 -2.45 11.90 20.14
N ARG A 13 -2.50 11.45 18.88
CA ARG A 13 -1.97 12.14 17.69
C ARG A 13 -0.45 12.35 17.71
N GLU A 14 0.27 11.49 18.42
CA GLU A 14 1.72 11.47 18.39
C GLU A 14 2.17 10.58 17.23
N ASP A 15 3.15 11.04 16.47
CA ASP A 15 3.73 10.29 15.37
C ASP A 15 4.51 9.09 15.92
N VAL A 16 4.27 7.90 15.37
CA VAL A 16 4.90 6.64 15.81
C VAL A 16 5.76 6.03 14.72
N LEU A 17 5.25 6.00 13.49
CA LEU A 17 5.91 5.39 12.33
C LEU A 17 5.59 6.18 11.06
N LYS A 18 6.32 5.90 9.99
CA LYS A 18 6.06 6.43 8.66
C LYS A 18 5.90 5.30 7.66
N ILE A 19 5.07 5.49 6.66
CA ILE A 19 4.94 4.60 5.51
C ILE A 19 5.44 5.35 4.29
N SER A 20 6.33 4.74 3.50
CA SER A 20 6.86 5.30 2.26
C SER A 20 6.67 4.29 1.13
N GLY A 21 5.89 4.66 0.12
CA GLY A 21 5.73 3.86 -1.09
C GLY A 21 6.63 4.31 -2.24
N PRO A 22 6.63 3.57 -3.36
CA PRO A 22 7.48 3.86 -4.51
C PRO A 22 7.01 5.11 -5.27
N CYS A 23 7.96 5.82 -5.89
CA CYS A 23 7.72 7.09 -6.58
C CYS A 23 6.90 6.91 -7.88
N VAL A 24 6.99 5.72 -8.47
CA VAL A 24 6.27 5.35 -9.68
C VAL A 24 5.62 3.99 -9.41
N VAL A 25 4.31 3.98 -9.16
CA VAL A 25 3.46 2.79 -9.32
C VAL A 25 3.30 2.56 -10.83
N CYS A 26 4.39 2.19 -11.50
CA CYS A 26 4.33 1.78 -12.90
C CYS A 26 3.63 0.43 -12.91
N SER A 27 2.61 0.26 -13.74
CA SER A 27 1.86 -0.98 -14.00
C SER A 27 2.73 -2.08 -14.65
N CYS A 28 4.00 -2.13 -14.28
CA CYS A 28 5.10 -2.72 -15.02
C CYS A 28 5.65 -3.86 -14.16
N CYS A 29 4.82 -4.90 -14.03
CA CYS A 29 5.21 -6.28 -13.70
C CYS A 29 5.98 -6.50 -12.38
N GLY A 30 5.36 -6.26 -11.22
CA GLY A 30 5.97 -6.68 -9.95
C GLY A 30 5.14 -6.37 -8.70
N ASP A 31 5.53 -6.99 -7.59
CA ASP A 31 5.00 -6.69 -6.26
C ASP A 31 5.29 -5.22 -5.90
N VAL A 32 4.32 -4.55 -5.27
CA VAL A 32 4.46 -3.16 -4.83
C VAL A 32 4.67 -3.14 -3.32
N ASP A 33 5.83 -2.66 -2.89
CA ASP A 33 6.20 -2.58 -1.48
C ASP A 33 6.09 -1.13 -0.95
N PHE A 34 5.34 -0.97 0.12
CA PHE A 34 5.30 0.24 0.95
C PHE A 34 6.07 -0.03 2.24
N GLU A 35 7.20 0.65 2.41
CA GLU A 35 8.08 0.46 3.56
C GLU A 35 7.54 1.16 4.80
N ILE A 36 7.46 0.45 5.92
CA ILE A 36 7.17 1.01 7.24
C ILE A 36 8.51 1.35 7.91
N LYS A 37 8.69 2.63 8.27
CA LYS A 37 9.94 3.19 8.79
C LYS A 37 9.78 3.83 10.16
N SER A 38 10.89 3.92 10.86
CA SER A 38 11.06 4.82 12.02
C SER A 38 10.81 6.29 11.63
N LEU A 39 10.56 7.13 12.64
CA LEU A 39 10.25 8.56 12.44
C LEU A 39 11.37 9.35 11.76
N ASP A 40 12.62 8.96 12.01
CA ASP A 40 13.83 9.52 11.38
C ASP A 40 14.06 8.99 9.95
N GLU A 41 13.19 8.11 9.47
CA GLU A 41 13.25 7.44 8.17
C GLU A 41 14.53 6.62 7.93
N GLN A 42 15.33 6.35 8.96
CA GLN A 42 16.61 5.63 8.84
C GLN A 42 16.46 4.11 8.88
N CYS A 43 15.46 3.60 9.59
CA CYS A 43 15.27 2.16 9.78
C CYS A 43 13.94 1.70 9.20
N VAL A 44 13.99 0.66 8.37
CA VAL A 44 12.80 -0.08 7.91
C VAL A 44 12.46 -1.13 8.96
N VAL A 45 11.25 -1.09 9.49
CA VAL A 45 10.77 -1.97 10.57
C VAL A 45 9.68 -2.93 10.10
N GLY A 46 9.17 -2.73 8.89
CA GLY A 46 8.10 -3.54 8.32
C GLY A 46 7.76 -3.09 6.90
N LYS A 47 6.72 -3.70 6.32
CA LYS A 47 6.22 -3.33 5.00
C LYS A 47 4.78 -3.74 4.78
N ILE A 48 4.10 -3.05 3.87
CA ILE A 48 2.83 -3.46 3.26
C ILE A 48 3.15 -3.82 1.80
N SER A 49 2.85 -5.05 1.40
CA SER A 49 3.17 -5.58 0.07
C SER A 49 1.90 -5.93 -0.68
N LYS A 50 1.71 -5.37 -1.87
CA LYS A 50 0.71 -5.84 -2.83
C LYS A 50 1.38 -6.87 -3.73
N HIS A 51 0.95 -8.12 -3.65
CA HIS A 51 1.51 -9.18 -4.48
C HIS A 51 0.90 -9.18 -5.89
N TRP A 52 1.76 -9.21 -6.90
CA TRP A 52 1.39 -9.31 -8.30
C TRP A 52 1.10 -10.76 -8.69
N THR A 53 -0.15 -11.06 -9.06
CA THR A 53 -0.55 -12.43 -9.43
C THR A 53 -0.36 -12.76 -10.92
N GLY A 54 0.30 -11.90 -11.70
CA GLY A 54 0.60 -12.12 -13.13
C GLY A 54 -0.46 -11.58 -14.11
N ILE A 55 -0.17 -11.70 -15.41
CA ILE A 55 -0.97 -11.18 -16.55
C ILE A 55 -2.36 -11.87 -16.68
N LEU A 56 -2.56 -13.06 -16.11
CA LEU A 56 -3.76 -13.86 -16.36
C LEU A 56 -4.97 -13.52 -15.47
N ARG A 57 -4.86 -12.51 -14.59
CA ARG A 57 -5.93 -12.13 -13.65
C ARG A 57 -6.32 -10.67 -13.62
N GLU A 58 -5.65 -9.81 -14.39
CA GLU A 58 -6.07 -8.41 -14.57
C GLU A 58 -7.47 -8.31 -15.20
N ALA A 59 -7.97 -9.38 -15.83
CA ALA A 59 -9.27 -9.38 -16.47
C ALA A 59 -10.44 -9.85 -15.59
N PHE A 60 -10.26 -10.58 -14.47
CA PHE A 60 -11.41 -11.31 -13.87
C PHE A 60 -11.45 -11.53 -12.35
N THR A 61 -10.50 -11.07 -11.53
CA THR A 61 -10.69 -11.14 -10.06
C THR A 61 -10.06 -9.96 -9.36
N ASP A 62 -10.93 -9.03 -8.97
CA ASP A 62 -10.78 -7.81 -8.17
C ASP A 62 -10.26 -8.04 -6.72
N ALA A 63 -9.51 -9.12 -6.49
CA ALA A 63 -9.02 -9.51 -5.17
C ALA A 63 -7.51 -9.31 -5.10
N ASP A 64 -7.10 -8.13 -4.65
CA ASP A 64 -5.70 -7.81 -4.42
C ASP A 64 -5.17 -8.53 -3.17
N ASN A 65 -4.03 -9.21 -3.32
CA ASN A 65 -3.41 -9.95 -2.23
C ASN A 65 -2.42 -9.04 -1.51
N PHE A 66 -2.85 -8.48 -0.38
CA PHE A 66 -1.98 -7.67 0.48
C PHE A 66 -1.39 -8.49 1.62
N GLY A 67 -0.09 -8.30 1.86
CA GLY A 67 0.63 -8.75 3.04
C GLY A 67 1.06 -7.56 3.90
N ILE A 68 0.95 -7.68 5.22
CA ILE A 68 1.44 -6.67 6.17
C ILE A 68 2.44 -7.32 7.11
N GLN A 69 3.63 -6.76 7.17
CA GLN A 69 4.68 -7.10 8.12
C GLN A 69 4.94 -5.90 9.02
N PHE A 70 4.82 -6.09 10.33
CA PHE A 70 5.11 -5.08 11.34
C PHE A 70 6.03 -5.66 12.43
N PRO A 71 6.72 -4.81 13.23
CA PRO A 71 7.55 -5.27 14.33
C PRO A 71 6.76 -6.07 15.37
N LEU A 72 7.40 -7.10 15.97
CA LEU A 72 6.75 -8.04 16.87
C LEU A 72 6.17 -7.33 18.11
N ASP A 73 6.95 -6.40 18.66
CA ASP A 73 6.72 -5.56 19.82
C ASP A 73 5.81 -4.35 19.55
N LEU A 74 5.29 -4.22 18.32
CA LEU A 74 4.34 -3.16 18.00
C LEU A 74 3.03 -3.33 18.78
N ASP A 75 2.53 -2.23 19.34
CA ASP A 75 1.26 -2.20 20.08
C ASP A 75 0.10 -2.74 19.23
N VAL A 76 -0.84 -3.44 19.85
CA VAL A 76 -1.97 -4.07 19.14
C VAL A 76 -2.83 -3.03 18.43
N LYS A 77 -3.00 -1.82 19.00
CA LYS A 77 -3.71 -0.73 18.33
C LYS A 77 -2.97 -0.28 17.09
N MET A 78 -1.64 -0.21 17.13
CA MET A 78 -0.83 0.16 15.98
C MET A 78 -0.90 -0.87 14.86
N LYS A 79 -0.96 -2.17 15.20
CA LYS A 79 -1.23 -3.24 14.22
C LYS A 79 -2.58 -3.03 13.54
N ALA A 80 -3.62 -2.67 14.30
CA ALA A 80 -4.93 -2.32 13.73
C ALA A 80 -4.87 -1.06 12.84
N VAL A 81 -4.11 -0.03 13.24
CA VAL A 81 -3.88 1.15 12.40
C VAL A 81 -3.17 0.78 11.09
N MET A 82 -2.21 -0.14 11.10
CA MET A 82 -1.55 -0.63 9.88
C MET A 82 -2.53 -1.31 8.92
N ILE A 83 -3.47 -2.10 9.46
CA ILE A 83 -4.51 -2.73 8.65
C ILE A 83 -5.41 -1.66 8.01
N GLY A 84 -5.81 -0.64 8.78
CA GLY A 84 -6.57 0.50 8.24
C GLY A 84 -5.79 1.27 7.17
N ALA A 85 -4.48 1.49 7.37
CA ALA A 85 -3.62 2.11 6.39
C ALA A 85 -3.50 1.27 5.10
N CYS A 86 -3.49 -0.06 5.22
CA CYS A 86 -3.49 -0.96 4.07
C CYS A 86 -4.75 -0.77 3.21
N PHE A 87 -5.94 -0.74 3.83
CA PHE A 87 -7.20 -0.45 3.10
C PHE A 87 -7.19 0.94 2.48
N LEU A 88 -6.65 1.94 3.18
CA LEU A 88 -6.54 3.29 2.64
C LEU A 88 -5.62 3.35 1.40
N ILE A 89 -4.47 2.67 1.46
CA ILE A 89 -3.53 2.55 0.34
C ILE A 89 -4.21 1.87 -0.85
N ASP A 90 -4.93 0.77 -0.59
CA ASP A 90 -5.70 0.05 -1.61
C ASP A 90 -6.69 0.97 -2.34
N PHE A 91 -7.53 1.66 -1.57
CA PHE A 91 -8.51 2.61 -2.07
C PHE A 91 -7.88 3.76 -2.90
N MET A 92 -6.80 4.37 -2.38
CA MET A 92 -6.20 5.55 -3.01
C MET A 92 -5.40 5.25 -4.28
N PHE A 93 -4.78 4.07 -4.37
CA PHE A 93 -3.83 3.77 -5.44
C PHE A 93 -4.28 2.67 -6.40
N PHE A 94 -5.20 1.78 -6.01
CA PHE A 94 -5.56 0.60 -6.79
C PHE A 94 -7.06 0.50 -7.14
N GLU A 95 -7.99 0.96 -6.30
CA GLU A 95 -9.43 0.92 -6.65
C GLU A 95 -9.83 1.91 -7.77
N SER A 96 -9.12 3.03 -7.94
CA SER A 96 -9.50 4.10 -8.88
C SER A 96 -9.04 3.91 -10.33
N THR A 97 -8.32 2.83 -10.67
CA THR A 97 -7.82 2.58 -12.03
C THR A 97 -8.82 1.85 -12.93
N GLY A 98 -9.97 1.40 -12.41
CA GLY A 98 -11.02 0.68 -13.16
C GLY A 98 -11.96 1.51 -14.05
N SER A 99 -11.68 2.80 -14.32
CA SER A 99 -12.62 3.67 -15.09
C SER A 99 -12.02 4.38 -16.33
N GLN A 100 -10.87 3.96 -16.85
CA GLN A 100 -10.28 4.55 -18.07
C GLN A 100 -9.92 3.54 -19.19
N GLU A 101 -10.41 2.30 -19.15
CA GLU A 101 -10.21 1.36 -20.26
C GLU A 101 -11.48 0.58 -20.64
N GLN A 102 -12.53 1.29 -21.07
CA GLN A 102 -13.62 0.66 -21.81
C GLN A 102 -14.25 1.60 -22.85
N LYS A 103 -13.45 2.25 -23.70
CA LYS A 103 -13.92 2.80 -25.00
C LYS A 103 -12.82 2.77 -26.07
N SER A 104 -12.39 1.58 -26.46
CA SER A 104 -11.84 1.40 -27.81
C SER A 104 -12.09 -0.04 -28.25
N GLY A 105 -13.26 -0.27 -28.84
CA GLY A 105 -13.68 -1.60 -29.26
C GLY A 105 -15.05 -1.56 -29.93
N VAL A 106 -15.01 -1.52 -31.26
CA VAL A 106 -16.07 -1.85 -32.22
C VAL A 106 -17.14 -0.77 -32.50
N TRP A 107 -16.95 -0.07 -33.63
CA TRP A 107 -17.95 0.07 -34.68
C TRP A 107 -17.30 -0.30 -36.02
#